data_AF-A0A359KCF2-F1
#
_entry.id   AF-A0A359KCF2-F1
#
_cell.length_a   1.000
_cell.length_b   1.000
_cell.length_c   1.000
_cell.angle_alpha   90.00
_cell.angle_beta   90.00
_cell.angle_gamma   90.00
#
_symmetry.space_group_name_H-M   'P 1'
#
loop_
_entity.id
_entity.type
_entity.pdbx_description
1 polymer ?
#
loop_
_entity_poly.entity_id
_entity_poly.type
_entity_poly.pdbx_seq_one_letter_code
_entity_poly.pdbx_strand_id
1 'polypeptide(L)'
;MAIITGIADTLNQDVARFDQVSLKQPVMLNSVPKGGTHLLRNIIRMFVPVEQHYDADFIQIPNMHLHLEAFNPHRPKLCAAHLLFSDQAAANVRTARHILLVRDPYDWVLARARFFVSDAFHQDNLEHLKSGVFNPTMLLNFMIFGLHGKTPALADVYTHNAAAWLGTGVYLVRYEDILGALSDLESEAAEAYFGALLDACGIDRPGDWRERVRIGSDRRQSRTARENLKLPDGMAFPKSLPEQQKELVDFHAPGLRRLLGYV
;
A
#
# COMPACT_ATOMS: atom_id res chain seq x y z
N MET A 1 -8.29 -17.59 7.56
CA MET A 1 -7.72 -16.24 7.79
C MET A 1 -6.33 -16.22 7.19
N ALA A 2 -5.90 -15.13 6.54
CA ALA A 2 -4.52 -15.04 6.06
C ALA A 2 -3.56 -14.77 7.23
N ILE A 3 -2.42 -15.45 7.24
CA ILE A 3 -1.32 -15.21 8.19
C ILE A 3 -0.15 -14.65 7.40
N ILE A 4 0.41 -13.54 7.87
CA ILE A 4 1.57 -12.90 7.26
C ILE A 4 2.74 -12.95 8.24
N THR A 5 3.81 -13.65 7.86
CA THR A 5 5.03 -13.76 8.67
C THR A 5 6.11 -12.79 8.17
N GLY A 6 7.10 -12.46 9.00
CA GLY A 6 8.20 -11.59 8.60
C GLY A 6 8.96 -10.94 9.74
N ILE A 7 9.79 -9.95 9.39
CA ILE A 7 10.65 -9.19 10.32
C ILE A 7 9.85 -8.41 11.37
N ALA A 8 10.40 -8.25 12.57
CA ALA A 8 9.82 -7.39 13.59
C ALA A 8 9.79 -5.91 13.13
N ASP A 9 8.76 -5.16 13.51
CA ASP A 9 8.69 -3.71 13.25
C ASP A 9 9.44 -2.98 14.37
N THR A 10 10.58 -2.36 14.06
CA THR A 10 11.42 -1.64 15.03
C THR A 10 11.41 -0.13 14.82
N LEU A 11 10.63 0.37 13.84
CA LEU A 11 10.74 1.75 13.37
C LEU A 11 10.42 2.78 14.45
N ASN A 12 9.57 2.45 15.44
CA ASN A 12 9.23 3.35 16.54
C ASN A 12 10.47 3.83 17.33
N GLN A 13 11.57 3.05 17.36
CA GLN A 13 12.83 3.46 18.00
C GLN A 13 13.49 4.62 17.24
N ASP A 14 13.44 4.59 15.91
CA ASP A 14 13.96 5.68 15.08
C ASP A 14 13.03 6.90 15.11
N VAL A 15 11.72 6.68 15.07
CA VAL A 15 10.70 7.74 15.18
C VAL A 15 10.91 8.57 16.45
N ALA A 16 11.13 7.93 17.59
CA ALA A 16 11.28 8.58 18.90
C ALA A 16 12.50 9.51 19.01
N ARG A 17 13.43 9.48 18.04
CA ARG A 17 14.61 10.35 18.00
C ARG A 17 14.31 11.75 17.45
N PHE A 18 13.12 11.95 16.91
CA PHE A 18 12.74 13.16 16.21
C PHE A 18 11.67 13.94 16.98
N ASP A 19 11.77 15.28 16.96
CA ASP A 19 10.68 16.14 17.42
C ASP A 19 9.51 16.08 16.43
N GLN A 20 8.30 15.89 16.95
CA GLN A 20 7.11 15.65 16.13
C GLN A 20 5.95 16.50 16.64
N VAL A 21 5.15 17.00 15.69
CA VAL A 21 3.94 17.77 16.00
C VAL A 21 2.75 16.82 15.99
N SER A 22 1.93 16.89 17.04
CA SER A 22 0.75 16.03 17.12
C SER A 22 -0.25 16.31 16.00
N LEU A 23 -0.76 15.24 15.39
CA LEU A 23 -1.83 15.29 14.40
C LEU A 23 -3.07 16.01 14.95
N LYS A 24 -3.67 16.88 14.14
CA LYS A 24 -4.92 17.60 14.46
C LYS A 24 -6.17 16.90 13.92
N GLN A 25 -5.99 16.02 12.93
CA GLN A 25 -7.05 15.20 12.33
C GLN A 25 -6.49 13.79 12.11
N PRO A 26 -7.34 12.74 12.17
CA PRO A 26 -6.91 11.40 11.80
C PRO A 26 -6.35 11.39 10.38
N VAL A 27 -5.29 10.63 10.17
CA VAL A 27 -4.70 10.41 8.84
C VAL A 27 -4.86 8.95 8.50
N MET A 28 -5.55 8.68 7.40
CA MET A 28 -5.74 7.33 6.88
C MET A 28 -4.92 7.16 5.61
N LEU A 29 -4.00 6.20 5.66
CA LEU A 29 -3.25 5.71 4.50
C LEU A 29 -4.01 4.51 3.92
N ASN A 30 -5.01 4.79 3.09
CA ASN A 30 -5.73 3.74 2.38
C ASN A 30 -4.97 3.35 1.11
N SER A 31 -5.03 2.08 0.74
CA SER A 31 -4.22 1.59 -0.37
C SER A 31 -4.81 0.37 -1.04
N VAL A 32 -4.53 0.20 -2.33
CA VAL A 32 -4.69 -1.10 -2.97
C VAL A 32 -3.77 -2.11 -2.25
N PRO A 33 -4.24 -3.30 -1.83
CA PRO A 33 -3.39 -4.33 -1.25
C PRO A 33 -2.17 -4.60 -2.12
N LYS A 34 -0.97 -4.64 -1.57
CA LYS A 34 0.31 -4.73 -2.33
C LYS A 34 0.69 -3.48 -3.15
N GLY A 35 -0.01 -2.37 -2.96
CA GLY A 35 0.31 -1.07 -3.57
C GLY A 35 1.49 -0.34 -2.94
N GLY A 36 2.12 -0.87 -1.89
CA GLY A 36 3.26 -0.24 -1.22
C GLY A 36 2.93 0.39 0.14
N THR A 37 1.85 -0.05 0.79
CA THR A 37 1.35 0.49 2.08
C THR A 37 2.43 0.60 3.15
N HIS A 38 3.32 -0.39 3.28
CA HIS A 38 4.42 -0.32 4.25
C HIS A 38 5.38 0.83 3.95
N LEU A 39 5.69 1.11 2.68
CA LEU A 39 6.57 2.21 2.32
C LEU A 39 5.96 3.54 2.74
N LEU A 40 4.72 3.80 2.33
CA LEU A 40 4.04 5.04 2.67
C LEU A 40 3.81 5.17 4.19
N ARG A 41 3.35 4.10 4.85
CA ARG A 41 3.16 4.07 6.31
C ARG A 41 4.45 4.38 7.04
N ASN A 42 5.55 3.73 6.69
CA ASN A 42 6.82 3.94 7.39
C ASN A 42 7.37 5.35 7.15
N ILE A 43 7.25 5.89 5.93
CA ILE A 43 7.61 7.29 5.67
C ILE A 43 6.79 8.23 6.56
N ILE A 44 5.47 8.13 6.57
CA ILE A 44 4.60 9.06 7.33
C ILE A 44 4.75 8.90 8.85
N ARG A 45 5.00 7.67 9.34
CA ARG A 45 5.30 7.41 10.77
C ARG A 45 6.49 8.22 11.28
N MET A 46 7.48 8.53 10.44
CA MET A 46 8.63 9.35 10.84
C MET A 46 8.25 10.80 11.18
N PHE A 47 7.04 11.24 10.84
CA PHE A 47 6.54 12.60 11.09
C PHE A 47 5.45 12.66 12.15
N VAL A 48 4.99 11.52 12.67
CA VAL A 48 3.87 11.44 13.60
C VAL A 48 4.37 10.91 14.96
N PRO A 49 3.95 11.49 16.09
CA PRO A 49 4.27 10.97 17.42
C PRO A 49 3.92 9.49 17.57
N VAL A 50 4.81 8.71 18.19
CA VAL A 50 4.65 7.26 18.38
C VAL A 50 3.31 6.93 19.03
N GLU A 51 2.87 7.73 20.02
CA GLU A 51 1.59 7.55 20.69
C GLU A 51 0.38 7.78 19.79
N GLN A 52 0.54 8.43 18.63
CA GLN A 52 -0.49 8.63 17.61
C GLN A 52 -0.45 7.60 16.48
N HIS A 53 0.46 6.63 16.52
CA HIS A 53 0.42 5.48 15.62
C HIS A 53 -0.72 4.52 16.00
N TYR A 54 -1.49 4.08 15.00
CA TYR A 54 -2.45 2.99 15.15
C TYR A 54 -1.81 1.69 14.66
N ASP A 55 -1.25 0.91 15.59
CA ASP A 55 -0.35 -0.22 15.28
C ASP A 55 -1.04 -1.60 15.28
N ALA A 56 -2.38 -1.66 15.33
CA ALA A 56 -3.14 -2.92 15.39
C ALA A 56 -3.04 -3.73 14.08
N ASP A 57 -3.96 -3.49 13.14
CA ASP A 57 -4.04 -4.17 11.85
C ASP A 57 -4.36 -3.18 10.74
N PHE A 58 -4.13 -3.59 9.48
CA PHE A 58 -4.68 -2.87 8.35
C PHE A 58 -6.21 -2.96 8.37
N ILE A 59 -6.85 -1.80 8.43
CA ILE A 59 -8.29 -1.68 8.51
C ILE A 59 -8.91 -2.07 7.16
N GLN A 60 -9.88 -2.98 7.20
CA GLN A 60 -10.63 -3.54 6.09
C GLN A 60 -12.10 -3.62 6.48
N ILE A 61 -13.00 -3.81 5.50
CA ILE A 61 -14.44 -3.91 5.80
C ILE A 61 -14.75 -4.96 6.89
N PRO A 62 -14.19 -6.20 6.86
CA PRO A 62 -14.53 -7.21 7.85
C PRO A 62 -14.12 -6.89 9.29
N ASN A 63 -13.02 -6.14 9.51
CA ASN A 63 -12.52 -5.80 10.85
C ASN A 63 -12.78 -4.34 11.25
N MET A 64 -13.34 -3.50 10.37
CA MET A 64 -13.49 -2.05 10.60
C MET A 64 -14.23 -1.71 11.91
N HIS A 65 -15.23 -2.51 12.28
CA HIS A 65 -15.99 -2.33 13.52
C HIS A 65 -15.12 -2.41 14.80
N LEU A 66 -13.97 -3.09 14.74
CA LEU A 66 -12.99 -3.20 15.83
C LEU A 66 -12.04 -1.99 15.88
N HIS A 67 -12.00 -1.18 14.82
CA HIS A 67 -10.97 -0.17 14.61
C HIS A 67 -11.52 1.26 14.45
N LEU A 68 -12.78 1.51 14.84
CA LEU A 68 -13.41 2.83 14.68
C LEU A 68 -12.67 3.97 15.40
N GLU A 69 -11.97 3.68 16.51
CA GLU A 69 -11.15 4.67 17.22
C GLU A 69 -9.99 5.22 16.37
N ALA A 70 -9.54 4.51 15.34
CA ALA A 70 -8.52 5.01 14.41
C ALA A 70 -8.98 6.25 13.63
N PHE A 71 -10.29 6.46 13.51
CA PHE A 71 -10.91 7.58 12.78
C PHE A 71 -11.47 8.66 13.72
N ASN A 72 -11.24 8.54 15.03
CA ASN A 72 -11.80 9.45 16.02
C ASN A 72 -11.16 10.85 15.94
N PRO A 73 -11.92 11.91 15.59
CA PRO A 73 -11.37 13.26 15.45
C PRO A 73 -10.90 13.88 16.78
N HIS A 74 -11.39 13.37 17.92
CA HIS A 74 -10.98 13.84 19.25
C HIS A 74 -9.71 13.14 19.75
N ARG A 75 -9.27 12.07 19.07
CA ARG A 75 -8.03 11.36 19.35
C ARG A 75 -7.32 10.99 18.04
N PRO A 76 -6.83 11.98 17.27
CA PRO A 76 -6.24 11.74 15.97
C PRO A 76 -5.14 10.67 15.99
N LYS A 77 -5.25 9.71 15.07
CA LYS A 77 -4.26 8.66 14.82
C LYS A 77 -3.84 8.62 13.36
N LEU A 78 -2.63 8.12 13.12
CA LEU A 78 -2.18 7.63 11.83
C LEU A 78 -2.53 6.15 11.72
N CYS A 79 -3.35 5.78 10.74
CA CYS A 79 -3.72 4.39 10.47
C CYS A 79 -3.47 4.00 9.02
N ALA A 80 -3.34 2.70 8.77
CA ALA A 80 -3.22 2.13 7.44
C ALA A 80 -4.42 1.23 7.15
N ALA A 81 -4.88 1.26 5.90
CA ALA A 81 -6.10 0.58 5.49
C ALA A 81 -6.00 -0.02 4.08
N HIS A 82 -6.86 -1.00 3.86
CA HIS A 82 -7.24 -1.55 2.55
C HIS A 82 -8.77 -1.50 2.41
N LEU A 83 -9.34 -0.35 2.76
CA LEU A 83 -10.79 -0.15 2.74
C LEU A 83 -11.29 -0.05 1.32
N LEU A 84 -12.25 -0.91 1.02
CA LEU A 84 -13.10 -0.81 -0.18
C LEU A 84 -14.01 0.40 -0.03
N PHE A 85 -14.34 1.03 -1.15
CA PHE A 85 -15.40 2.02 -1.20
C PHE A 85 -16.74 1.33 -0.90
N SER A 86 -17.36 1.74 0.19
CA SER A 86 -18.69 1.35 0.61
C SER A 86 -19.33 2.48 1.42
N ASP A 87 -20.64 2.41 1.61
CA ASP A 87 -21.39 3.31 2.49
C ASP A 87 -20.78 3.38 3.89
N GLN A 88 -20.46 2.23 4.48
CA GLN A 88 -19.90 2.14 5.83
C GLN A 88 -18.49 2.73 5.89
N ALA A 89 -17.63 2.44 4.89
CA ALA A 89 -16.29 3.01 4.84
C ALA A 89 -16.35 4.53 4.70
N ALA A 90 -17.14 5.04 3.74
CA ALA A 90 -17.28 6.47 3.49
C ALA A 90 -17.81 7.22 4.73
N ALA A 91 -18.80 6.65 5.43
CA ALA A 91 -19.34 7.24 6.66
C ALA A 91 -18.30 7.29 7.78
N ASN A 92 -17.53 6.21 7.99
CA ASN A 92 -16.59 6.10 9.11
C ASN A 92 -15.33 6.95 8.94
N VAL A 93 -14.83 7.10 7.71
CA VAL A 93 -13.57 7.82 7.44
C VAL A 93 -13.76 9.30 7.15
N ARG A 94 -14.99 9.82 7.15
CA ARG A 94 -15.36 11.18 6.71
C ARG A 94 -14.59 12.33 7.38
N THR A 95 -14.05 12.10 8.58
CA THR A 95 -13.28 13.09 9.35
C THR A 95 -11.77 12.93 9.22
N ALA A 96 -11.30 11.89 8.54
CA ALA A 96 -9.89 11.61 8.34
C ALA A 96 -9.38 12.28 7.06
N ARG A 97 -8.11 12.72 7.08
CA ARG A 97 -7.35 12.99 5.86
C ARG A 97 -7.15 11.67 5.14
N HIS A 98 -7.71 11.56 3.94
CA HIS A 98 -7.72 10.30 3.17
C HIS A 98 -6.64 10.33 2.09
N ILE A 99 -5.54 9.64 2.36
CA ILE A 99 -4.47 9.42 1.38
C ILE A 99 -4.74 8.07 0.71
N LEU A 100 -4.82 8.07 -0.62
CA LEU A 100 -5.11 6.89 -1.42
C LEU A 100 -3.89 6.47 -2.23
N LEU A 101 -3.24 5.38 -1.82
CA LEU A 101 -2.08 4.83 -2.50
C LEU A 101 -2.46 3.77 -3.54
N VAL A 102 -2.03 4.00 -4.77
CA VAL A 102 -2.11 3.04 -5.87
C VAL A 102 -0.73 2.68 -6.39
N ARG A 103 -0.66 1.60 -7.14
CA ARG A 103 0.54 1.13 -7.86
C ARG A 103 0.15 0.88 -9.31
N ASP A 104 1.08 0.98 -10.25
CA ASP A 104 0.79 0.64 -11.65
C ASP A 104 0.18 -0.79 -11.69
N PRO A 105 -1.03 -0.97 -12.26
CA PRO A 105 -1.64 -2.29 -12.44
C PRO A 105 -0.68 -3.35 -12.99
N TYR A 106 0.25 -2.98 -13.88
CA TYR A 106 1.24 -3.92 -14.41
C TYR A 106 2.23 -4.42 -13.36
N ASP A 107 2.78 -3.51 -12.56
CA ASP A 107 3.71 -3.87 -11.48
C ASP A 107 2.99 -4.51 -10.29
N TRP A 108 1.72 -4.18 -10.10
CA TRP A 108 0.89 -4.78 -9.08
C TRP A 108 0.65 -6.27 -9.31
N VAL A 109 0.38 -6.70 -10.55
CA VAL A 109 0.24 -8.13 -10.91
C VAL A 109 1.48 -8.91 -10.45
N LEU A 110 2.65 -8.37 -10.75
CA LEU A 110 3.94 -8.92 -10.35
C LEU A 110 4.15 -8.94 -8.83
N ALA A 111 3.75 -7.89 -8.13
CA ALA A 111 3.89 -7.78 -6.68
C ALA A 111 2.94 -8.74 -5.94
N ARG A 112 1.71 -8.89 -6.43
CA ARG A 112 0.71 -9.80 -5.87
C ARG A 112 1.11 -11.26 -6.12
N ALA A 113 1.56 -11.61 -7.32
CA ALA A 113 1.97 -12.97 -7.66
C ALA A 113 3.12 -13.44 -6.77
N ARG A 114 4.18 -12.62 -6.63
CA ARG A 114 5.31 -12.92 -5.73
C ARG A 114 4.86 -13.13 -4.29
N PHE A 115 3.95 -12.29 -3.80
CA PHE A 115 3.47 -12.40 -2.43
C PHE A 115 2.66 -13.67 -2.20
N PHE A 116 1.74 -14.01 -3.10
CA PHE A 116 0.86 -15.17 -2.94
C PHE A 116 1.61 -16.50 -2.86
N VAL A 117 2.74 -16.59 -3.56
CA VAL A 117 3.57 -17.80 -3.55
C VAL A 117 4.74 -17.74 -2.57
N SER A 118 4.97 -16.60 -1.91
CA SER A 118 6.06 -16.47 -0.94
C SER A 118 5.81 -17.28 0.33
N ASP A 119 6.89 -17.57 1.04
CA ASP A 119 6.87 -18.14 2.40
C ASP A 119 6.28 -17.18 3.45
N ALA A 120 6.14 -15.89 3.12
CA ALA A 120 5.62 -14.87 4.01
C ALA A 120 4.08 -14.82 4.10
N PHE A 121 3.36 -15.51 3.20
CA PHE A 121 1.90 -15.43 3.10
C PHE A 121 1.27 -16.81 3.23
N HIS A 122 0.42 -17.03 4.22
CA HIS A 122 -0.28 -18.30 4.41
C HIS A 122 -1.79 -18.15 4.39
N GLN A 123 -2.46 -18.89 3.51
CA GLN A 123 -3.91 -18.94 3.45
C GLN A 123 -4.35 -20.28 2.87
N ASP A 124 -5.09 -21.08 3.65
CA ASP A 124 -5.40 -22.49 3.33
C ASP A 124 -5.93 -22.71 1.91
N ASN A 125 -6.86 -21.88 1.45
CA ASN A 125 -7.46 -22.01 0.11
C ASN A 125 -6.55 -21.55 -1.05
N LEU A 126 -5.37 -20.99 -0.75
CA LEU A 126 -4.35 -20.50 -1.69
C LEU A 126 -3.00 -21.23 -1.58
N GLU A 127 -2.74 -22.05 -0.56
CA GLU A 127 -1.45 -22.74 -0.39
C GLU A 127 -1.02 -23.57 -1.60
N HIS A 128 -1.97 -24.24 -2.27
CA HIS A 128 -1.73 -25.00 -3.50
C HIS A 128 -1.05 -24.21 -4.62
N LEU A 129 -1.11 -22.87 -4.64
CA LEU A 129 -0.38 -22.05 -5.62
C LEU A 129 1.15 -22.17 -5.49
N LYS A 130 1.64 -22.62 -4.34
CA LYS A 130 3.07 -22.83 -4.04
C LYS A 130 3.58 -24.22 -4.41
N SER A 131 2.71 -25.11 -4.89
CA SER A 131 3.00 -26.53 -5.15
C SER A 131 3.96 -26.80 -6.31
N GLY A 132 4.32 -25.78 -7.10
CA GLY A 132 5.11 -25.93 -8.32
C GLY A 132 4.33 -26.42 -9.54
N VAL A 133 3.03 -26.74 -9.39
CA VAL A 133 2.15 -27.16 -10.49
C VAL A 133 1.91 -26.03 -11.50
N PHE A 134 1.84 -24.79 -11.03
CA PHE A 134 1.56 -23.62 -11.86
C PHE A 134 2.84 -22.91 -12.25
N ASN A 135 3.04 -22.70 -13.55
CA ASN A 135 4.14 -21.89 -14.02
C ASN A 135 3.91 -20.38 -13.71
N PRO A 136 4.96 -19.55 -13.73
CA PRO A 136 4.85 -18.12 -13.43
C PRO A 136 3.81 -17.38 -14.28
N THR A 137 3.68 -17.71 -15.57
CA THR A 137 2.72 -17.08 -16.48
C THR A 137 1.27 -17.34 -16.04
N MET A 138 0.94 -18.58 -15.63
CA MET A 138 -0.38 -18.90 -15.10
C MET A 138 -0.68 -18.14 -13.81
N LEU A 139 0.32 -18.03 -12.92
CA LEU A 139 0.19 -17.27 -11.68
C LEU A 139 -0.07 -15.78 -11.95
N LEU A 140 0.59 -15.18 -12.95
CA LEU A 140 0.30 -13.81 -13.36
C LEU A 140 -1.15 -13.67 -13.86
N ASN A 141 -1.62 -14.60 -14.69
CA ASN A 141 -3.01 -14.57 -15.17
C ASN A 141 -4.03 -14.72 -14.02
N PHE A 142 -3.74 -15.54 -12.99
CA PHE A 142 -4.58 -15.61 -11.79
C PHE A 142 -4.61 -14.29 -11.01
N MET A 143 -3.55 -13.48 -11.04
CA MET A 143 -3.57 -12.17 -10.40
C MET A 143 -4.38 -11.14 -11.20
N ILE A 144 -4.45 -11.31 -12.53
CA ILE A 144 -5.25 -10.46 -13.43
C ILE A 144 -6.73 -10.79 -13.28
N PHE A 145 -7.12 -12.05 -13.47
CA PHE A 145 -8.52 -12.48 -13.53
C PHE A 145 -9.09 -12.98 -12.20
N GLY A 146 -8.25 -13.05 -11.16
CA GLY A 146 -8.62 -13.64 -9.88
C GLY A 146 -8.68 -15.17 -9.93
N LEU A 147 -9.06 -15.75 -8.80
CA LEU A 147 -9.41 -17.17 -8.70
C LEU A 147 -10.84 -17.23 -8.21
N HIS A 148 -11.70 -17.84 -9.03
CA HIS A 148 -13.13 -17.93 -8.77
C HIS A 148 -13.41 -18.45 -7.35
N GLY A 149 -14.21 -17.70 -6.59
CA GLY A 149 -14.59 -18.03 -5.20
C GLY A 149 -13.45 -17.95 -4.17
N LYS A 150 -12.25 -17.50 -4.54
CA LYS A 150 -11.07 -17.46 -3.64
C LYS A 150 -10.44 -16.08 -3.53
N THR A 151 -10.26 -15.38 -4.64
CA THR A 151 -9.60 -14.07 -4.67
C THR A 151 -10.20 -13.22 -5.79
N PRO A 152 -10.47 -11.93 -5.52
CA PRO A 152 -11.03 -11.01 -6.52
C PRO A 152 -10.05 -10.77 -7.67
N ALA A 153 -10.62 -10.45 -8.83
CA ALA A 153 -9.87 -10.05 -10.00
C ALA A 153 -9.22 -8.67 -9.80
N LEU A 154 -8.23 -8.36 -10.63
CA LEU A 154 -7.57 -7.04 -10.61
C LEU A 154 -8.59 -5.91 -10.78
N ALA A 155 -9.53 -6.07 -11.71
CA ALA A 155 -10.56 -5.08 -11.98
C ALA A 155 -11.39 -4.76 -10.74
N ASP A 156 -11.85 -5.78 -10.00
CA ASP A 156 -12.64 -5.60 -8.78
C ASP A 156 -11.82 -4.92 -7.68
N VAL A 157 -10.58 -5.38 -7.48
CA VAL A 157 -9.67 -4.80 -6.49
C VAL A 157 -9.46 -3.31 -6.76
N TYR A 158 -9.08 -2.94 -7.97
CA TYR A 158 -8.83 -1.53 -8.29
C TYR A 158 -10.11 -0.70 -8.35
N THR A 159 -11.24 -1.29 -8.75
CA THR A 159 -12.53 -0.59 -8.74
C THR A 159 -12.86 -0.12 -7.33
N HIS A 160 -12.84 -1.04 -6.36
CA HIS A 160 -13.31 -0.74 -5.01
C HIS A 160 -12.22 -0.17 -4.11
N ASN A 161 -10.95 -0.55 -4.25
CA ASN A 161 -9.88 0.03 -3.44
C ASN A 161 -9.35 1.37 -3.98
N ALA A 162 -9.59 1.72 -5.24
CA ALA A 162 -9.03 2.95 -5.83
C ALA A 162 -10.05 3.77 -6.64
N ALA A 163 -10.54 3.26 -7.77
CA ALA A 163 -11.30 4.04 -8.74
C ALA A 163 -12.57 4.68 -8.12
N ALA A 164 -13.31 3.92 -7.31
CA ALA A 164 -14.53 4.41 -6.66
C ALA A 164 -14.29 5.48 -5.58
N TRP A 165 -13.06 5.63 -5.09
CA TRP A 165 -12.67 6.72 -4.18
C TRP A 165 -12.26 8.00 -4.91
N LEU A 166 -11.97 7.94 -6.22
CA LEU A 166 -11.59 9.14 -6.97
C LEU A 166 -12.75 10.11 -7.05
N GLY A 167 -12.45 11.41 -6.93
CA GLY A 167 -13.46 12.48 -6.92
C GLY A 167 -14.17 12.68 -5.58
N THR A 168 -13.93 11.84 -4.57
CA THR A 168 -14.53 12.00 -3.22
C THR A 168 -13.69 12.88 -2.28
N GLY A 169 -12.66 13.55 -2.79
CA GLY A 169 -11.74 14.39 -2.01
C GLY A 169 -10.49 13.67 -1.46
N VAL A 170 -10.20 12.44 -1.92
CA VAL A 170 -8.95 11.75 -1.57
C VAL A 170 -7.73 12.41 -2.21
N TYR A 171 -6.58 12.33 -1.54
CA TYR A 171 -5.28 12.67 -2.14
C TYR A 171 -4.65 11.42 -2.76
N LEU A 172 -4.59 11.37 -4.09
CA LEU A 172 -4.04 10.23 -4.82
C LEU A 172 -2.51 10.23 -4.76
N VAL A 173 -1.94 9.09 -4.41
CA VAL A 173 -0.50 8.83 -4.39
C VAL A 173 -0.21 7.63 -5.27
N ARG A 174 0.73 7.77 -6.21
CA ARG A 174 1.26 6.64 -7.00
C ARG A 174 2.54 6.13 -6.37
N TYR A 175 2.65 4.82 -6.21
CA TYR A 175 3.86 4.16 -5.68
C TYR A 175 5.12 4.58 -6.46
N GLU A 176 4.99 4.68 -7.78
CA GLU A 176 6.07 5.03 -8.71
C GLU A 176 6.53 6.49 -8.52
N ASP A 177 5.63 7.41 -8.15
CA ASP A 177 6.02 8.79 -7.82
C ASP A 177 6.82 8.85 -6.52
N ILE A 178 6.46 8.03 -5.51
CA ILE A 178 7.28 7.90 -4.30
C ILE A 178 8.68 7.42 -4.69
N LEU A 179 8.78 6.38 -5.52
CA LEU A 179 10.09 5.87 -5.94
C LEU A 179 10.90 6.89 -6.75
N GLY A 180 10.24 7.66 -7.61
CA GLY A 180 10.86 8.77 -8.34
C GLY A 180 11.43 9.82 -7.38
N ALA A 181 10.63 10.28 -6.41
CA ALA A 181 11.07 11.26 -5.41
C ALA A 181 12.19 10.71 -4.48
N LEU A 182 12.18 9.42 -4.17
CA LEU A 182 13.23 8.76 -3.39
C LEU A 182 14.55 8.61 -4.15
N SER A 183 14.53 8.62 -5.48
CA SER A 183 15.74 8.43 -6.29
C SER A 183 16.72 9.60 -6.19
N ASP A 184 16.21 10.81 -5.92
CA ASP A 184 17.00 12.01 -5.66
C ASP A 184 16.27 12.92 -4.65
N LEU A 185 16.49 12.65 -3.35
CA LEU A 185 15.89 13.42 -2.25
C LEU A 185 16.41 14.86 -2.15
N GLU A 186 17.53 15.18 -2.80
CA GLU A 186 18.09 16.53 -2.78
C GLU A 186 17.45 17.42 -3.85
N SER A 187 16.76 16.84 -4.83
CA SER A 187 16.06 17.58 -5.88
C SER A 187 14.90 18.44 -5.37
N GLU A 188 14.65 19.54 -6.08
CA GLU A 188 13.44 20.37 -5.89
C GLU A 188 12.16 19.56 -6.14
N ALA A 189 12.21 18.58 -7.05
CA ALA A 189 11.07 17.72 -7.35
C ALA A 189 10.70 16.83 -6.15
N ALA A 190 11.68 16.23 -5.47
CA ALA A 190 11.44 15.46 -4.25
C ALA A 190 10.92 16.35 -3.12
N GLU A 191 11.50 17.53 -2.96
CA GLU A 191 11.04 18.55 -2.02
C GLU A 191 9.57 18.94 -2.25
N ALA A 192 9.19 19.25 -3.48
CA ALA A 192 7.81 19.55 -3.84
C ALA A 192 6.87 18.37 -3.59
N TYR A 193 7.29 17.15 -3.98
CA TYR A 193 6.50 15.94 -3.80
C TYR A 193 6.21 15.64 -2.32
N PHE A 194 7.25 15.58 -1.48
CA PHE A 194 7.06 15.30 -0.06
C PHE A 194 6.40 16.47 0.68
N GLY A 195 6.62 17.71 0.25
CA GLY A 195 5.87 18.87 0.73
C GLY A 195 4.36 18.70 0.52
N ALA A 196 3.94 18.38 -0.70
CA ALA A 196 2.53 18.18 -1.02
C ALA A 196 1.94 16.95 -0.30
N LEU A 197 2.70 15.86 -0.17
CA LEU A 197 2.26 14.66 0.56
C LEU A 197 2.06 14.94 2.06
N LEU A 198 2.96 15.68 2.70
CA LEU A 198 2.85 16.03 4.12
C LEU A 198 1.71 17.03 4.35
N ASP A 199 1.55 18.01 3.48
CA ASP A 199 0.42 18.96 3.53
C ASP A 199 -0.94 18.24 3.38
N ALA A 200 -1.04 17.27 2.46
CA ALA A 200 -2.22 16.43 2.32
C ALA A 200 -2.54 15.63 3.60
N CYS A 201 -1.51 15.21 4.34
CA CYS A 201 -1.65 14.59 5.66
C CYS A 201 -1.97 15.60 6.79
N GLY A 202 -1.90 16.91 6.53
CA GLY A 202 -2.01 17.94 7.56
C GLY A 202 -0.81 17.97 8.50
N ILE A 203 0.38 17.67 7.97
CA ILE A 203 1.64 17.62 8.71
C ILE A 203 2.56 18.72 8.18
N ASP A 204 3.04 19.59 9.07
CA ASP A 204 4.05 20.58 8.72
C ASP A 204 5.38 19.89 8.40
N ARG A 205 6.04 20.32 7.32
CA ARG A 205 7.32 19.74 6.90
C ARG A 205 8.47 20.30 7.76
N PRO A 206 9.15 19.48 8.58
CA PRO A 206 10.30 19.92 9.36
C PRO A 206 11.56 20.07 8.49
N GLY A 207 12.57 20.78 8.99
CA GLY A 207 13.83 20.98 8.26
C GLY A 207 14.63 19.69 8.01
N ASP A 208 14.43 18.67 8.85
CA ASP A 208 15.07 17.35 8.78
C ASP A 208 14.27 16.31 7.98
N TRP A 209 13.26 16.74 7.20
CA TRP A 209 12.35 15.84 6.49
C TRP A 209 13.04 14.81 5.60
N ARG A 210 14.18 15.16 4.97
CA ARG A 210 14.94 14.26 4.10
C ARG A 210 15.48 13.05 4.87
N GLU A 211 15.99 13.28 6.08
CA GLU A 211 16.50 12.19 6.94
C GLU A 211 15.36 11.25 7.35
N ARG A 212 14.22 11.82 7.76
CA ARG A 212 13.01 11.06 8.10
C ARG A 212 12.54 10.20 6.93
N VAL A 213 12.41 10.77 5.73
CA VAL A 213 12.03 10.02 4.53
C VAL A 213 13.04 8.90 4.23
N ARG A 214 14.34 9.17 4.34
CA ARG A 214 15.40 8.18 4.09
C ARG A 214 15.30 6.98 5.04
N ILE A 215 15.07 7.23 6.33
CA ILE A 215 14.89 6.17 7.34
C ILE A 215 13.58 5.40 7.08
N GLY A 216 12.46 6.11 6.92
CA GLY A 216 11.14 5.50 6.73
C GLY A 216 11.00 4.74 5.41
N SER A 217 11.82 5.04 4.40
CA SER A 217 11.83 4.34 3.11
C SER A 217 12.81 3.16 3.02
N ASP A 218 13.57 2.88 4.08
CA ASP A 218 14.49 1.76 4.09
C ASP A 218 13.75 0.43 3.90
N ARG A 219 14.05 -0.27 2.79
CA ARG A 219 13.42 -1.55 2.44
C ARG A 219 13.66 -2.63 3.48
N ARG A 220 14.73 -2.54 4.28
CA ARG A 220 15.02 -3.45 5.39
C ARG A 220 13.95 -3.39 6.48
N GLN A 221 13.13 -2.33 6.53
CA GLN A 221 12.02 -2.17 7.47
C GLN A 221 10.67 -2.69 6.94
N SER A 222 10.63 -3.26 5.73
CA SER A 222 9.38 -3.72 5.10
C SER A 222 9.32 -5.24 4.98
N ARG A 223 8.42 -5.88 5.73
CA ARG A 223 8.18 -7.34 5.68
C ARG A 223 7.88 -7.87 4.28
N THR A 224 7.30 -7.03 3.42
CA THR A 224 6.77 -7.44 2.13
C THR A 224 7.52 -6.81 0.95
N ALA A 225 8.67 -6.18 1.20
CA ALA A 225 9.61 -5.81 0.16
C ALA A 225 10.06 -7.06 -0.58
N ARG A 226 10.27 -6.94 -1.91
CA ARG A 226 10.57 -8.07 -2.79
C ARG A 226 11.80 -8.85 -2.30
N GLU A 227 12.81 -8.12 -1.82
CA GLU A 227 14.08 -8.64 -1.33
C GLU A 227 13.94 -9.49 -0.07
N ASN A 228 12.82 -9.33 0.66
CA ASN A 228 12.54 -10.04 1.90
C ASN A 228 11.59 -11.24 1.70
N LEU A 229 11.12 -11.50 0.47
CA LEU A 229 10.24 -12.63 0.15
C LEU A 229 11.07 -13.81 -0.36
N LYS A 230 10.88 -15.01 0.21
CA LYS A 230 11.44 -16.24 -0.37
C LYS A 230 10.37 -16.91 -1.22
N LEU A 231 10.75 -17.26 -2.45
CA LEU A 231 9.87 -17.95 -3.39
C LEU A 231 10.18 -19.46 -3.36
N PRO A 232 9.24 -20.32 -3.79
CA PRO A 232 9.49 -21.74 -3.96
C PRO A 232 10.65 -21.99 -4.93
N ASP A 233 11.40 -23.08 -4.71
CA ASP A 233 12.55 -23.43 -5.54
C ASP A 233 12.14 -23.53 -7.03
N GLY A 234 12.97 -22.97 -7.90
CA GLY A 234 12.71 -22.92 -9.34
C GLY A 234 11.67 -21.89 -9.79
N MET A 235 11.01 -21.18 -8.86
CA MET A 235 10.03 -20.14 -9.21
C MET A 235 10.69 -18.78 -9.38
N ALA A 236 10.61 -18.23 -10.59
CA ALA A 236 11.09 -16.89 -10.90
C ALA A 236 10.05 -16.08 -11.68
N PHE A 237 9.88 -14.82 -11.30
CA PHE A 237 9.02 -13.87 -12.02
C PHE A 237 9.88 -12.86 -12.79
N PRO A 238 9.43 -12.44 -13.99
CA PRO A 238 10.15 -11.46 -14.79
C PRO A 238 10.26 -10.11 -14.08
N LYS A 239 11.24 -9.29 -14.51
CA LYS A 239 11.47 -7.96 -13.93
C LYS A 239 10.32 -7.00 -14.24
N SER A 240 9.75 -7.10 -15.44
CA SER A 240 8.58 -6.37 -15.92
C SER A 240 7.49 -7.34 -16.35
N LEU A 241 6.24 -6.89 -16.37
CA LEU A 241 5.13 -7.72 -16.83
C LEU A 241 5.30 -7.99 -18.34
N PRO A 242 5.20 -9.26 -18.82
CA PRO A 242 5.33 -9.54 -20.24
C PRO A 242 4.20 -8.89 -21.06
N GLU A 243 4.46 -8.58 -22.34
CA GLU A 243 3.50 -7.87 -23.20
C GLU A 243 2.14 -8.56 -23.29
N GLN A 244 2.11 -9.89 -23.42
CA GLN A 244 0.85 -10.63 -23.44
C GLN A 244 0.02 -10.42 -22.17
N GLN A 245 0.65 -10.36 -21.00
CA GLN A 245 -0.04 -10.10 -19.73
C GLN A 245 -0.48 -8.64 -19.60
N LYS A 246 0.26 -7.68 -20.18
CA LYS A 246 -0.18 -6.28 -20.26
C LYS A 246 -1.45 -6.16 -21.09
N GLU A 247 -1.50 -6.80 -22.25
CA GLU A 247 -2.72 -6.87 -23.08
C GLU A 247 -3.90 -7.49 -22.32
N LEU A 248 -3.66 -8.54 -21.53
CA LEU A 248 -4.70 -9.15 -20.69
C LEU A 248 -5.18 -8.22 -19.58
N VAL A 249 -4.30 -7.42 -18.98
CA VAL A 249 -4.68 -6.37 -18.02
C VAL A 249 -5.55 -5.31 -18.71
N ASP A 250 -5.14 -4.82 -19.87
CA ASP A 250 -5.87 -3.79 -20.61
C ASP A 250 -7.22 -4.28 -21.13
N PHE A 251 -7.30 -5.56 -21.53
CA PHE A 251 -8.56 -6.21 -21.88
C PHE A 251 -9.51 -6.32 -20.68
N HIS A 252 -8.98 -6.70 -19.51
CA HIS A 252 -9.79 -6.97 -18.34
C HIS A 252 -10.19 -5.71 -17.56
N ALA A 253 -9.35 -4.68 -17.57
CA ALA A 253 -9.54 -3.41 -16.86
C ALA A 253 -9.27 -2.21 -17.78
N PRO A 254 -10.09 -2.03 -18.85
CA PRO A 254 -9.83 -1.04 -19.88
C PRO A 254 -9.83 0.38 -19.30
N GLY A 255 -8.77 1.14 -19.64
CA GLY A 255 -8.62 2.54 -19.21
C GLY A 255 -8.18 2.74 -17.76
N LEU A 256 -8.03 1.67 -16.96
CA LEU A 256 -7.66 1.77 -15.55
C LEU A 256 -6.32 2.49 -15.35
N ARG A 257 -5.28 2.13 -16.11
CA ARG A 257 -3.96 2.78 -16.01
C ARG A 257 -4.06 4.29 -16.23
N ARG A 258 -4.77 4.71 -17.28
CA ARG A 258 -5.01 6.11 -17.62
C ARG A 258 -5.79 6.84 -16.51
N LEU A 259 -6.83 6.22 -15.96
CA LEU A 259 -7.63 6.77 -14.86
C LEU A 259 -6.75 7.09 -13.63
N LEU A 260 -5.76 6.24 -13.36
CA LEU A 260 -4.82 6.41 -12.25
C LEU A 260 -3.62 7.32 -12.60
N GLY A 261 -3.59 7.88 -13.81
CA GLY A 261 -2.52 8.77 -14.27
C GLY A 261 -1.27 8.07 -14.82
N TYR A 262 -1.32 6.76 -15.10
CA TYR A 262 -0.23 6.06 -15.78
C TYR A 262 -0.34 6.20 -17.31
N VAL A 263 0.82 6.21 -17.97
CA VAL A 263 0.97 6.23 -19.44
C VAL A 263 1.29 4.82 -19.94
#